data_AF-A0A5E4KWL6-F1
#
_entry.id   AF-A0A5E4KWL6-F1
#
_cell.length_a   1.000
_cell.length_b   1.000
_cell.length_c   1.000
_cell.angle_alpha   90.00
_cell.angle_beta   90.00
_cell.angle_gamma   90.00
#
_symmetry.space_group_name_H-M   'P 1'
#
loop_
_entity.id
_entity.type
_entity.pdbx_description
1 polymer ?
#
loop_
_entity_poly.entity_id
_entity_poly.type
_entity_poly.pdbx_seq_one_letter_code
_entity_poly.pdbx_strand_id
1 'polypeptide(L)' 'MVRLEREGNSFVLITGQTQKQDTSILIRAISELQKNSPDLVRIKEGLLYLDNSTGIDIRKEIKSLMQKALENNVVQTGL' A
#
# COMPACT_ATOMS: atom_id res chain seq x y z
N MET A 1 6.70 6.83 -15.95
CA MET A 1 7.22 7.87 -16.87
C MET A 1 8.34 8.58 -16.16
N VAL A 2 9.50 8.77 -16.79
CA VAL A 2 10.61 9.55 -16.22
C VAL A 2 10.71 10.83 -17.03
N ARG A 3 10.67 11.98 -16.36
CA ARG A 3 10.82 13.29 -17.01
C ARG A 3 11.95 14.04 -16.33
N LEU A 4 12.80 14.66 -17.14
CA LEU A 4 13.77 15.63 -16.66
C LEU A 4 13.09 17.00 -16.70
N GLU A 5 13.03 17.66 -15.55
CA GLU A 5 12.62 19.06 -15.48
C GLU A 5 13.82 19.91 -15.10
N ARG A 6 13.95 21.05 -15.79
CA ARG A 6 15.05 21.98 -15.58
C ARG A 6 14.67 22.95 -14.47
N GLU A 7 15.42 22.94 -13.38
CA GLU A 7 15.26 23.87 -12.28
C GLU A 7 16.55 24.72 -12.19
N GLY A 8 16.50 25.92 -12.76
CA GLY A 8 17.67 26.80 -12.89
C GLY A 8 18.79 26.19 -13.76
N ASN A 9 19.97 25.99 -13.15
CA ASN A 9 21.16 25.41 -13.80
C ASN A 9 21.29 23.90 -13.59
N SER A 10 20.32 23.26 -12.95
CA SER A 10 20.34 21.82 -12.66
C SER A 10 19.19 21.10 -13.33
N PHE A 11 19.37 19.82 -13.62
CA PHE A 11 18.31 18.93 -14.08
C PHE A 11 17.86 18.06 -12.92
N VAL A 12 16.56 18.07 -12.63
CA VAL A 12 15.96 17.22 -11.61
C VAL A 12 15.35 16.00 -12.28
N LEU A 13 15.77 14.82 -11.83
CA LEU A 13 15.24 13.55 -12.30
C LEU A 13 13.90 13.29 -11.58
N ILE A 14 12.79 13.56 -12.27
CA ILE A 14 11.47 13.20 -11.75
C ILE A 14 11.25 11.73 -12.12
N THR A 15 11.65 10.85 -11.22
CA THR A 15 11.31 9.43 -11.32
C THR A 15 9.84 9.29 -10.92
N GLY A 16 8.95 9.09 -11.90
CA GLY A 16 7.58 8.63 -11.66
C GLY A 16 7.55 7.17 -11.20
N GLN A 17 8.40 6.82 -10.23
CA GLN A 17 8.27 5.59 -9.47
C GLN A 17 7.14 5.85 -8.48
N THR A 18 5.93 5.42 -8.82
CA THR A 18 4.98 5.00 -7.80
C THR A 18 5.70 3.94 -6.98
N GLN A 19 6.31 4.38 -5.88
CA GLN A 19 6.92 3.50 -4.91
C GLN A 19 5.87 2.45 -4.60
N LYS A 20 6.18 1.18 -4.85
CA LYS A 20 5.22 0.10 -4.66
C LYS A 20 4.85 0.10 -3.18
N GLN A 21 3.70 0.69 -2.88
CA GLN A 21 3.31 0.92 -1.51
C GLN A 21 3.05 -0.44 -0.86
N ASP A 22 3.62 -0.64 0.33
CA ASP A 22 3.47 -1.90 1.05
C ASP A 22 2.11 -1.94 1.76
N THR A 23 1.16 -2.64 1.15
CA THR A 23 -0.18 -2.88 1.69
C THR A 23 -0.17 -3.57 3.06
N SER A 24 0.95 -4.15 3.50
CA SER A 24 1.11 -4.67 4.86
C SER A 24 0.90 -3.61 5.94
N ILE A 25 1.21 -2.34 5.65
CA ILE A 25 0.99 -1.21 6.55
C ILE A 25 -0.51 -1.04 6.82
N LEU A 26 -1.33 -1.11 5.77
CA LEU A 26 -2.78 -1.01 5.87
C LEU A 26 -3.37 -2.18 6.67
N ILE A 27 -2.90 -3.41 6.39
CA ILE A 27 -3.35 -4.62 7.10
C ILE A 27 -3.03 -4.53 8.60
N ARG A 28 -1.82 -4.08 8.94
CA ARG A 28 -1.41 -3.89 10.34
C ARG A 28 -2.29 -2.85 11.03
N ALA A 29 -2.51 -1.69 10.41
CA ALA A 29 -3.36 -0.64 10.96
C ALA A 29 -4.80 -1.12 11.20
N ILE A 30 -5.39 -1.86 10.25
CA ILE A 30 -6.74 -2.44 10.40
C ILE A 30 -6.77 -3.46 11.54
N SER A 31 -5.73 -4.29 11.68
CA SER A 31 -5.64 -5.29 12.75
C SER A 31 -5.57 -4.67 14.14
N GLU A 32 -4.99 -3.47 14.29
CA GLU A 32 -4.99 -2.74 15.56
C GLU A 32 -6.40 -2.28 15.98
N LEU A 33 -7.29 -1.99 15.03
CA LEU A 33 -8.67 -1.56 15.32
C LEU A 33 -9.50 -2.64 16.02
N GLN A 34 -9.12 -3.91 15.89
CA GLN A 34 -9.79 -5.04 16.51
C GLN A 34 -9.26 -5.36 17.92
N LYS A 35 -8.23 -4.64 18.40
CA LYS A 35 -7.63 -4.90 19.71
C LYS A 35 -8.31 -4.08 20.80
N ASN A 36 -8.33 -4.66 22.01
CA ASN A 36 -8.82 -3.97 23.21
C ASN A 36 -7.95 -2.76 23.61
N SER A 37 -6.65 -2.78 23.25
CA SER A 37 -5.72 -1.67 23.44
C SER A 37 -4.93 -1.44 22.15
N PRO A 38 -5.45 -0.61 21.22
CA PRO A 38 -4.83 -0.36 19.93
C PRO A 38 -3.52 0.42 20.01
N ASP A 39 -2.56 0.08 19.16
CA ASP A 39 -1.37 0.91 18.94
C ASP A 39 -1.72 2.10 18.02
N LEU A 40 -1.81 3.29 18.61
CA LEU A 40 -2.15 4.52 17.89
C LEU A 40 -1.09 4.93 16.85
N VAL A 41 0.18 4.53 17.02
CA VAL A 41 1.24 4.85 16.06
C VAL A 41 0.98 4.12 14.75
N ARG A 42 0.68 2.82 14.84
CA ARG A 42 0.37 1.99 13.66
C ARG A 42 -0.90 2.43 12.94
N ILE A 43 -1.90 2.90 13.68
CA ILE A 43 -3.12 3.47 13.07
C ILE A 43 -2.78 4.75 12.28
N LYS A 44 -1.95 5.64 12.84
CA LYS A 44 -1.49 6.85 12.14
C LYS A 44 -0.65 6.54 10.91
N GLU A 45 0.19 5.51 10.96
CA GLU A 45 0.93 5.03 9.78
C GLU A 45 -0.01 4.55 8.67
N GLY A 46 -1.09 3.84 9.03
CA GLY A 46 -2.12 3.43 8.08
C GLY A 46 -2.88 4.61 7.45
N LEU A 47 -3.17 5.67 8.21
CA LEU A 47 -3.76 6.90 7.68
C LEU A 47 -2.82 7.63 6.72
N LEU A 48 -1.56 7.81 7.12
CA LEU A 48 -0.53 8.42 6.28
C LEU A 48 -0.31 7.64 4.98
N TYR A 49 -0.40 6.31 5.04
CA TYR A 49 -0.36 5.46 3.85
C TYR A 49 -1.49 5.81 2.87
N LEU A 50 -2.73 5.94 3.37
CA LEU A 50 -3.90 6.30 2.56
C LEU A 50 -3.75 7.70 1.96
N ASP A 51 -3.27 8.68 2.73
CA ASP A 51 -3.06 10.04 2.25
C ASP A 51 -2.02 10.09 1.12
N ASN A 52 -0.96 9.28 1.24
CA ASN A 52 0.12 9.20 0.25
C ASN A 52 -0.19 8.28 -0.94
N SER A 53 -1.32 7.57 -0.93
CA SER A 53 -1.70 6.63 -1.99
C SER A 53 -2.27 7.30 -3.25
N THR A 54 -2.23 8.63 -3.33
CA THR A 54 -2.63 9.41 -4.51
C THR A 54 -2.01 8.84 -5.79
N GLY A 55 -2.86 8.26 -6.65
CA GLY A 55 -2.47 7.64 -7.92
C GLY A 55 -2.51 6.10 -7.95
N ILE A 56 -2.67 5.45 -6.80
CA ILE A 56 -2.83 3.99 -6.69
C ILE A 56 -4.30 3.68 -6.34
N ASP A 57 -4.97 2.84 -7.15
CA ASP A 57 -6.30 2.34 -6.80
C ASP A 57 -6.18 1.23 -5.75
N ILE A 58 -6.07 1.61 -4.47
CA ILE A 58 -5.94 0.69 -3.32
C ILE A 58 -7.01 -0.40 -3.35
N ARG A 59 -8.22 -0.10 -3.84
CA ARG A 59 -9.32 -1.09 -3.94
C ARG A 59 -8.92 -2.26 -4.84
N LYS A 60 -8.20 -1.99 -5.92
CA LYS A 60 -7.71 -3.02 -6.84
C LYS A 60 -6.63 -3.89 -6.18
N GLU A 61 -5.73 -3.30 -5.40
CA GLU A 61 -4.70 -4.04 -4.66
C GLU A 61 -5.32 -4.94 -3.58
N ILE A 62 -6.22 -4.40 -2.76
CA ILE A 62 -6.94 -5.18 -1.73
C ILE A 62 -7.71 -6.33 -2.38
N LYS A 63 -8.46 -6.07 -3.48
CA LYS A 63 -9.18 -7.12 -4.21
C LYS A 63 -8.24 -8.22 -4.71
N SER A 64 -7.08 -7.85 -5.27
CA SER A 64 -6.10 -8.83 -5.75
C SER A 64 -5.52 -9.68 -4.61
N LEU A 65 -5.24 -9.08 -3.45
CA LEU A 65 -4.79 -9.81 -2.26
C LEU A 65 -5.85 -10.81 -1.78
N MET A 66 -7.11 -10.40 -1.71
CA MET A 66 -8.22 -11.27 -1.31
C MET A 66 -8.40 -12.43 -2.30
N GLN A 67 -8.31 -12.16 -3.61
CA GLN A 67 -8.41 -13.20 -4.64
C GLN A 67 -7.29 -14.24 -4.51
N LYS A 68 -6.03 -13.80 -4.34
CA LYS A 68 -4.89 -14.70 -4.11
C LYS A 68 -5.07 -15.55 -2.86
N ALA A 69 -5.59 -14.97 -1.77
CA ALA A 69 -5.84 -15.71 -0.54
C ALA A 69 -6.91 -16.80 -0.72
N LEU A 70 -7.94 -16.55 -1.53
CA LEU A 70 -8.94 -17.55 -1.89
C LEU A 70 -8.33 -18.66 -2.77
N GLU A 71 -7.59 -18.30 -3.80
CA GLU A 71 -6.91 -19.26 -4.70
C GLU A 71 -5.96 -20.17 -3.93
N ASN A 72 -5.17 -19.61 -3.00
CA ASN A 72 -4.24 -20.39 -2.19
C ASN A 72 -4.93 -21.31 -1.17
N ASN A 73 -6.10 -20.93 -0.64
CA ASN A 73 -6.89 -21.81 0.24
C ASN A 73 -7.51 -22.98 -0.52
N VAL A 74 -7.95 -22.76 -1.76
CA VAL A 74 -8.49 -23.84 -2.63
C VAL A 74 -7.42 -24.91 -2.91
N VAL A 75 -6.14 -24.51 -3.02
CA VAL A 75 -5.03 -25.46 -3.21
C VAL A 75 -4.73 -26.27 -1.94
N GLN A 76 -5.01 -25.74 -0.74
CA GLN A 76 -4.71 -26.43 0.53
C GLN A 76 -5.82 -27.39 1.00
N THR A 77 -7.07 -27.23 0.55
CA THR A 77 -8.19 -28.12 0.92
C THR A 77 -8.49 -29.19 -0.13
N GLY A 78 -7.71 -29.27 -1.20
CA GLY A 78 -7.83 -30.28 -2.26
C GLY A 78 -6.84 -31.42 -2.10
N LEU A 79 -6.94 -32.20 -1.02
CA LEU A 79 -6.35 -33.54 -0.84
C LEU A 79 -7.23 -34.37 0.11
#